data_AF-A0A3B9FGP0-F1
#
_entry.id   AF-A0A3B9FGP0-F1
#
_cell.length_a   1.000
_cell.length_b   1.000
_cell.length_c   1.000
_cell.angle_alpha   90.00
_cell.angle_beta   90.00
_cell.angle_gamma   90.00
#
_symmetry.space_group_name_H-M   'P 1'
#
loop_
_entity.id
_entity.type
_entity.pdbx_description
1 polymer ?
#
loop_
_entity_poly.entity_id
_entity_poly.type
_entity_poly.pdbx_seq_one_letter_code
_entity_poly.pdbx_strand_id
1 'polypeptide(L)'
;MIEVFFDGKCGLCSKEIAYYRRIAPSGIFAWMDIASDASPLAAHGITQAAALRYLHVRDATGNWHIGAPAFAVIWQQLRYWRLLAALVRLPLIRHLVKILYNKFADYRFAKLGHCQLAQNQIMQNRAN
;
A
#
# COMPACT_ATOMS: atom_id res chain seq x y z
N MET A 1 -0.96 8.25 14.54
CA MET A 1 0.17 7.64 13.79
C MET A 1 -0.34 7.26 12.41
N ILE A 2 0.49 7.30 11.36
CA ILE A 2 0.12 6.86 10.01
C ILE A 2 0.49 5.38 9.86
N GLU A 3 -0.47 4.56 9.49
CA GLU A 3 -0.32 3.12 9.33
C GLU A 3 -0.11 2.78 7.86
N VAL A 4 0.94 2.01 7.54
CA VAL A 4 1.31 1.65 6.17
C VAL A 4 1.34 0.14 6.03
N PHE A 5 0.43 -0.40 5.23
CA PHE A 5 0.27 -1.84 4.99
C PHE A 5 0.84 -2.16 3.61
N PHE A 6 1.93 -2.92 3.56
CA PHE A 6 2.68 -3.15 2.33
C PHE A 6 3.05 -4.62 2.14
N ASP A 7 3.31 -5.00 0.89
CA ASP A 7 3.79 -6.33 0.52
C ASP A 7 5.32 -6.42 0.67
N GLY A 8 5.79 -6.99 1.78
CA GLY A 8 7.23 -7.19 2.04
C GLY A 8 7.89 -8.29 1.21
N LYS A 9 7.10 -9.20 0.61
CA LYS A 9 7.60 -10.27 -0.28
C LYS A 9 7.75 -9.79 -1.74
N CYS A 10 7.16 -8.66 -2.09
CA CYS A 10 7.42 -7.97 -3.36
C CYS A 10 8.77 -7.23 -3.32
N GLY A 11 9.75 -7.67 -4.11
CA GLY A 11 11.09 -7.07 -4.12
C GLY A 11 11.17 -5.58 -4.49
N LEU A 12 10.25 -5.05 -5.31
CA LEU A 12 10.17 -3.62 -5.61
C LEU A 12 9.55 -2.85 -4.43
N CYS A 13 8.41 -3.36 -3.95
CA CYS A 13 7.61 -2.73 -2.91
C CYS A 13 8.39 -2.67 -1.58
N SER A 14 9.08 -3.75 -1.21
CA SER A 14 9.88 -3.80 0.01
C SER A 14 11.09 -2.85 -0.04
N LYS A 15 11.76 -2.74 -1.19
CA LYS A 15 12.86 -1.77 -1.41
C LYS A 15 12.37 -0.32 -1.31
N GLU A 16 11.21 -0.03 -1.89
CA GLU A 16 10.59 1.29 -1.83
C GLU A 16 10.25 1.67 -0.38
N ILE A 17 9.57 0.79 0.37
CA ILE A 17 9.24 1.03 1.77
C ILE A 17 10.50 1.14 2.64
N ALA A 18 11.53 0.32 2.38
CA ALA A 18 12.81 0.43 3.08
C ALA A 18 13.53 1.77 2.81
N TYR A 19 13.37 2.35 1.62
CA TYR A 19 13.83 3.69 1.34
C TYR A 19 13.02 4.74 2.12
N TYR A 20 11.69 4.67 2.12
CA TYR A 20 10.85 5.60 2.90
C TYR A 20 11.16 5.53 4.40
N ARG A 21 11.31 4.33 4.98
CA ARG A 21 11.70 4.13 6.37
C ARG A 21 13.00 4.84 6.75
N ARG A 22 13.99 4.87 5.83
CA ARG A 22 15.30 5.50 6.08
C ARG A 22 15.23 7.03 6.11
N ILE A 23 14.32 7.63 5.36
CA ILE A 23 14.21 9.10 5.23
C ILE A 23 13.00 9.70 5.97
N ALA A 24 12.18 8.85 6.57
CA ALA A 24 11.03 9.27 7.35
C ALA A 24 11.47 9.84 8.71
N PRO A 25 10.79 10.89 9.21
CA PRO A 25 10.94 11.30 10.60
C PRO A 25 10.49 10.18 11.56
N SER A 26 11.08 10.14 12.76
CA SER A 26 10.72 9.18 13.80
C SER A 26 9.30 9.42 14.32
N GLY A 27 8.63 8.34 14.74
CA GLY A 27 7.32 8.40 15.43
C GLY A 27 6.10 8.72 14.55
N ILE A 28 6.26 8.93 13.24
CA ILE A 28 5.14 9.29 12.36
C ILE A 28 4.44 8.05 11.79
N PHE A 29 5.19 6.99 11.50
CA PHE A 29 4.70 5.84 10.73
C PHE A 29 4.77 4.52 11.52
N ALA A 30 3.73 3.70 11.41
CA ALA A 30 3.73 2.27 11.67
C ALA A 30 3.81 1.51 10.34
N TRP A 31 4.84 0.71 10.15
CA TRP A 31 5.06 -0.06 8.91
C TRP A 31 4.69 -1.53 9.15
N MET A 32 3.71 -2.02 8.41
CA MET A 32 3.15 -3.36 8.56
C MET A 32 3.35 -4.18 7.29
N ASP A 33 4.21 -5.21 7.37
CA ASP A 33 4.38 -6.17 6.29
C ASP A 33 3.26 -7.22 6.32
N ILE A 34 2.23 -6.95 5.53
CA ILE A 34 1.05 -7.81 5.44
C ILE A 34 1.29 -9.10 4.65
N ALA A 35 2.42 -9.23 3.96
CA ALA A 35 2.79 -10.49 3.29
C ALA A 35 3.31 -11.53 4.29
N SER A 36 3.79 -11.07 5.44
CA SER A 36 4.30 -11.90 6.53
C SER A 36 3.30 -12.03 7.67
N ASP A 37 2.57 -10.96 8.00
CA ASP A 37 1.54 -10.96 9.03
C ASP A 37 0.28 -10.18 8.60
N ALA A 38 -0.81 -10.90 8.34
CA ALA A 38 -2.09 -10.32 7.95
C ALA A 38 -2.98 -9.91 9.15
N SER A 39 -2.58 -10.20 10.39
CA SER A 39 -3.39 -9.94 11.58
C SER A 39 -3.88 -8.49 11.72
N PRO A 40 -3.11 -7.45 11.33
CA PRO A 40 -3.57 -6.07 11.43
C PRO A 40 -4.77 -5.75 10.53
N LEU A 41 -4.99 -6.54 9.48
CA LEU A 41 -6.09 -6.32 8.52
C LEU A 41 -7.44 -6.85 9.05
N ALA A 42 -7.41 -7.83 9.96
CA ALA A 42 -8.61 -8.50 10.47
C ALA A 42 -9.55 -7.52 11.17
N ALA A 43 -8.99 -6.59 11.97
CA ALA A 43 -9.74 -5.54 12.66
C ALA A 43 -10.45 -4.55 11.71
N HIS A 44 -10.14 -4.59 10.42
CA HIS A 44 -10.63 -3.66 9.41
C HIS A 44 -11.49 -4.32 8.33
N GLY A 45 -11.72 -5.63 8.40
CA GLY A 45 -12.47 -6.37 7.38
C GLY A 45 -11.79 -6.36 6.00
N ILE A 46 -10.48 -6.07 5.94
CA ILE A 46 -9.72 -6.04 4.69
C ILE A 46 -9.09 -7.42 4.50
N THR A 47 -9.34 -8.03 3.34
CA THR A 47 -8.69 -9.30 3.01
C THR A 47 -7.21 -9.10 2.72
N GLN A 48 -6.37 -10.07 3.08
CA GLN A 48 -4.94 -10.03 2.77
C GLN A 48 -4.67 -9.87 1.26
N ALA A 49 -5.41 -10.56 0.39
CA ALA A 49 -5.24 -10.41 -1.06
C ALA A 49 -5.51 -8.98 -1.56
N ALA A 50 -6.55 -8.32 -1.06
CA ALA A 50 -6.84 -6.93 -1.42
C ALA A 50 -5.71 -5.99 -0.97
N ALA A 51 -5.22 -6.18 0.25
CA ALA A 51 -4.13 -5.38 0.80
C ALA A 51 -2.78 -5.70 0.15
N LEU A 52 -2.56 -6.94 -0.33
CA LEU A 52 -1.39 -7.32 -1.11
C LEU A 52 -1.43 -6.73 -2.51
N ARG A 53 -2.61 -6.49 -3.09
CA ARG A 53 -2.76 -5.94 -4.45
C ARG A 53 -2.39 -4.46 -4.53
N TYR A 54 -2.89 -3.66 -3.60
CA TYR A 54 -2.66 -2.21 -3.57
C TYR A 54 -1.99 -1.79 -2.26
N LEU A 55 -1.13 -0.76 -2.29
CA LEU A 55 -0.61 -0.15 -1.07
C LEU A 55 -1.77 0.47 -0.29
N HIS A 56 -1.92 0.13 0.98
CA HIS A 56 -2.91 0.72 1.86
C HIS A 56 -2.22 1.58 2.90
N VAL A 57 -2.74 2.78 3.09
CA VAL A 57 -2.33 3.68 4.16
C VAL A 57 -3.57 4.11 4.91
N ARG A 58 -3.50 4.07 6.24
CA ARG A 58 -4.50 4.69 7.10
C ARG A 58 -3.86 5.89 7.78
N ASP A 59 -4.43 7.07 7.55
CA ASP A 59 -3.86 8.29 8.10
C ASP A 59 -4.13 8.41 9.61
N ALA A 60 -3.53 9.43 10.25
CA ALA A 60 -3.66 9.64 11.69
C ALA A 60 -5.11 9.95 12.15
N THR A 61 -6.01 10.28 11.22
CA THR A 61 -7.44 10.51 11.48
C THR A 61 -8.29 9.27 11.26
N GLY A 62 -7.68 8.17 10.81
CA GLY A 62 -8.32 6.89 10.57
C GLY A 62 -8.86 6.70 9.15
N ASN A 63 -8.64 7.64 8.23
CA ASN A 63 -9.11 7.54 6.84
C ASN A 63 -8.19 6.65 5.99
N TRP A 64 -8.80 5.86 5.13
CA TRP A 64 -8.09 4.96 4.21
C TRP A 64 -7.71 5.65 2.90
N HIS A 65 -6.45 5.44 2.50
CA HIS A 65 -5.87 5.87 1.24
C HIS A 65 -5.29 4.64 0.56
N ILE A 66 -5.82 4.29 -0.62
CA ILE A 66 -5.51 3.03 -1.30
C ILE A 66 -4.91 3.31 -2.67
N GLY A 67 -3.77 2.68 -2.95
CA GLY A 67 -3.01 2.79 -4.19
C GLY A 67 -2.29 4.14 -4.32
N ALA A 68 -2.39 4.80 -5.47
CA ALA A 68 -1.71 6.08 -5.73
C ALA A 68 -1.92 7.15 -4.60
N PRO A 69 -3.13 7.36 -4.05
CA PRO A 69 -3.35 8.21 -2.88
C PRO A 69 -2.52 7.85 -1.64
N ALA A 70 -2.22 6.57 -1.41
CA ALA A 70 -1.44 6.11 -0.27
C ALA A 70 -0.01 6.69 -0.29
N PHE A 71 0.61 6.71 -1.47
CA PHE A 71 1.92 7.33 -1.67
C PHE A 71 1.89 8.82 -1.38
N ALA A 72 0.83 9.53 -1.79
CA ALA A 72 0.70 10.96 -1.53
C ALA A 72 0.65 11.27 -0.03
N VAL A 73 0.05 10.40 0.80
CA VAL A 73 0.06 10.53 2.26
C VAL A 73 1.46 10.33 2.83
N ILE A 74 2.18 9.29 2.37
CA ILE A 74 3.56 9.03 2.81
C ILE A 74 4.46 10.21 2.43
N TRP A 75 4.47 10.60 1.16
CA TRP A 75 5.32 11.65 0.61
C TRP A 75 5.10 13.02 1.24
N GLN A 76 3.89 13.31 1.74
CA GLN A 76 3.64 14.53 2.51
C GLN A 76 4.48 14.64 3.79
N GLN A 77 4.87 13.52 4.39
CA GLN A 77 5.66 13.51 5.62
C GLN A 77 7.17 13.42 5.35
N LEU A 78 7.58 13.18 4.11
CA LEU A 78 8.99 13.07 3.73
C LEU A 78 9.48 14.40 3.15
N ARG A 79 10.46 15.02 3.79
CA ARG A 79 10.93 16.39 3.48
C ARG A 79 11.07 16.70 1.98
N TYR A 80 11.76 15.84 1.23
CA TYR A 80 12.04 16.04 -0.19
C TYR A 80 10.88 15.66 -1.12
N TRP A 81 9.93 14.84 -0.66
CA TRP A 81 8.83 14.34 -1.48
C TRP A 81 7.55 15.17 -1.37
N ARG A 82 7.52 16.17 -0.47
CA ARG A 82 6.36 17.06 -0.26
C ARG A 82 5.88 17.74 -1.53
N LEU A 83 6.80 18.20 -2.37
CA LEU A 83 6.47 18.82 -3.66
C LEU A 83 5.82 17.82 -4.61
N LEU A 84 6.36 16.59 -4.67
CA LEU A 84 5.78 15.54 -5.49
C LEU A 84 4.39 15.13 -4.98
N ALA A 85 4.19 15.06 -3.66
CA ALA A 85 2.89 14.82 -3.05
C ALA A 85 1.84 15.85 -3.48
N ALA A 86 2.22 17.13 -3.56
CA ALA A 86 1.34 18.19 -4.05
C ALA A 86 1.04 18.02 -5.55
N LEU A 87 2.07 17.71 -6.35
CA LEU A 87 1.94 17.52 -7.80
C LEU A 87 0.97 16.38 -8.15
N VAL A 88 1.11 15.22 -7.51
CA VAL A 88 0.25 14.05 -7.79
C VAL A 88 -1.20 14.20 -7.31
N ARG A 89 -1.51 15.29 -6.60
CA ARG A 89 -2.88 15.62 -6.18
C ARG A 89 -3.63 16.49 -7.18
N LEU A 90 -2.92 17.11 -8.13
CA LEU A 90 -3.56 17.85 -9.21
C LEU A 90 -4.47 16.90 -9.99
N PRO A 91 -5.70 17.31 -10.34
CA PRO A 91 -6.75 16.39 -10.81
C PRO A 91 -6.34 15.56 -12.03
N LEU A 92 -5.69 16.18 -13.01
CA LEU A 92 -5.21 15.49 -14.22
C LEU A 92 -4.09 14.48 -13.90
N ILE A 93 -3.11 14.90 -13.11
CA ILE A 93 -1.97 14.06 -12.72
C ILE A 93 -2.44 12.90 -11.84
N ARG A 94 -3.34 13.18 -10.89
CA ARG A 94 -3.95 12.18 -10.02
C ARG A 94 -4.65 11.09 -10.84
N HIS A 95 -5.40 11.48 -11.87
CA HIS A 95 -6.08 10.52 -12.74
C HIS A 95 -5.08 9.62 -13.48
N LEU A 96 -4.05 10.23 -14.08
CA LEU A 96 -3.00 9.50 -14.79
C LEU A 96 -2.24 8.53 -13.86
N VAL A 97 -1.76 9.01 -12.71
CA VAL A 97 -1.01 8.20 -11.73
C VAL A 97 -1.87 7.07 -11.18
N LYS A 98 -3.18 7.31 -10.94
CA LYS A 98 -4.11 6.25 -10.51
C LYS A 98 -4.20 5.14 -11.56
N ILE A 99 -4.35 5.48 -12.83
CA ILE A 99 -4.44 4.49 -13.91
C ILE A 99 -3.14 3.69 -14.01
N LEU A 100 -1.99 4.38 -14.06
CA LEU A 100 -0.68 3.75 -14.18
C LEU A 100 -0.40 2.81 -13.00
N TYR A 101 -0.67 3.29 -11.79
CA TYR A 101 -0.49 2.50 -10.58
C TYR A 101 -1.39 1.27 -10.57
N ASN A 102 -2.68 1.41 -10.88
CA ASN A 102 -3.61 0.29 -10.88
C ASN A 102 -3.19 -0.80 -11.88
N LYS A 103 -2.79 -0.40 -13.11
CA LYS A 103 -2.27 -1.34 -14.11
C LYS A 103 -1.02 -2.08 -13.62
N PHE A 104 -0.08 -1.35 -13.05
CA PHE A 104 1.13 -1.94 -12.46
C PHE A 104 0.80 -2.91 -11.33
N ALA A 105 -0.05 -2.49 -10.39
CA ALA A 105 -0.46 -3.26 -9.24
C ALA A 105 -1.15 -4.57 -9.64
N ASP A 106 -2.04 -4.52 -10.63
CA ASP A 106 -2.77 -5.67 -11.16
C ASP A 106 -1.82 -6.65 -11.87
N TYR A 107 -0.95 -6.14 -12.74
CA TYR A 107 0.08 -6.94 -13.40
C TYR A 107 0.99 -7.64 -12.39
N ARG A 108 1.50 -6.90 -11.41
CA ARG A 108 2.38 -7.42 -10.36
C ARG A 108 1.66 -8.47 -9.52
N PHE A 109 0.43 -8.20 -9.11
CA PHE A 109 -0.38 -9.12 -8.30
C PHE A 109 -0.58 -10.45 -9.01
N ALA A 110 -0.88 -10.42 -10.32
CA ALA A 110 -1.05 -11.63 -11.14
C ALA A 110 0.25 -12.45 -11.30
N LYS A 111 1.42 -11.83 -11.19
CA LYS A 111 2.73 -12.48 -11.40
C LYS A 111 3.35 -13.07 -10.13
N LEU A 112 2.93 -12.64 -8.95
CA LEU A 112 3.54 -13.06 -7.68
C LEU A 112 2.77 -14.24 -7.07
N GLY A 113 3.48 -15.36 -6.84
CA GLY A 113 2.89 -16.59 -6.32
C GLY A 113 2.17 -16.42 -4.97
N HIS A 114 2.77 -15.70 -4.02
CA HIS A 114 2.16 -15.45 -2.70
C HIS A 114 0.86 -14.63 -2.79
N CYS A 115 0.76 -13.72 -3.76
CA CYS A 115 -0.46 -12.96 -4.01
C CYS A 115 -1.59 -13.86 -4.50
N GLN A 116 -1.28 -14.77 -5.43
CA GLN A 116 -2.26 -15.72 -5.98
C GLN A 116 -2.70 -16.75 -4.93
N LEU A 117 -1.78 -17.23 -4.08
CA LEU A 117 -2.11 -18.11 -2.96
C LEU A 117 -3.10 -17.43 -1.99
N ALA A 118 -2.83 -16.18 -1.60
CA ALA A 118 -3.74 -15.42 -0.74
C ALA A 118 -5.12 -15.21 -1.37
N GLN A 119 -5.18 -14.97 -2.68
CA GLN A 119 -6.45 -14.85 -3.41
C GLN A 119 -7.24 -16.18 -3.41
N ASN A 120 -6.56 -17.30 -3.67
CA ASN A 120 -7.18 -18.61 -3.73
C ASN A 120 -7.76 -19.04 -2.38
N GLN A 121 -7.04 -18.76 -1.27
CA GLN A 121 -7.53 -19.02 0.08
C GLN A 121 -8.85 -18.29 0.37
N ILE A 122 -8.97 -17.03 -0.05
CA ILE A 122 -10.22 -16.27 0.10
C ILE A 122 -11.35 -16.88 -0.72
N MET A 123 -11.07 -17.33 -1.94
CA MET A 123 -12.09 -17.96 -2.79
C MET A 123 -12.57 -19.30 -2.22
N GLN A 124 -11.66 -20.11 -1.67
CA GLN A 124 -12.00 -21.38 -1.00
C GLN A 124 -12.86 -21.13 0.25
N ASN A 125 -12.50 -20.13 1.07
CA ASN A 125 -13.24 -19.80 2.29
C ASN A 125 -14.64 -19.25 2.03
N ARG A 126 -14.93 -18.74 0.83
CA ARG A 126 -16.26 -18.26 0.43
C ARG A 126 -17.15 -19.34 -0.16
N ALA A 127 -16.57 -20.47 -0.56
CA ALA A 127 -17.30 -21.58 -1.18
C ALA A 127 -17.77 -22.64 -0.15
N ASN A 128 -17.27 -22.55 1.08
CA ASN A 128 -17.67 -23.34 2.24
C ASN A 128 -18.63 -22.54 3.12
#